data_AF-A0A8C0RLD0-F1
#
_entry.id   AF-A0A8C0RLD0-F1
#
_cell.length_a   1.000
_cell.length_b   1.000
_cell.length_c   1.000
_cell.angle_alpha   90.00
_cell.angle_beta   90.00
_cell.angle_gamma   90.00
#
_symmetry.space_group_name_H-M   'P 1'
#
loop_
_entity.id
_entity.type
_entity.pdbx_description
1 polymer ?
#
loop_
_entity_poly.entity_id
_entity_poly.type
_entity_poly.pdbx_seq_one_letter_code
_entity_poly.pdbx_strand_id
1 'polypeptide(L)'
;MCPFGAYCFRYCPGHPWVSTVFASGAEGLPTGSPVHFLGFQIRGFCSPLGSLCFHKSPRVGSKTAQLALTLFRPGGTGQAPGTSALAWGVRGAEVAWSHTDHSGLRPLRYQVGPGVLVSGSLQEREAVKEPERAQEISLPTFAGGQHFFEYLLVVSLKRKSSGDDYEPIIIYQFPKRENLLRGQQEEEERLLGAIPLFCFPDGNAWAPLTEYPRETFSFVLTNVDGSRKIGYCRRLLPAGRGPRLPKVYCIISCIGCFGLFSKILDEVEKRHQISMAVIYPFMQGLREAAFPAPGKTVTLKSFIPDSGTEFISLTRPLDSHLEHVDFSVLLRCLSFEQILQIFASAVLERRIIFLAEGLSTLSQCIHAAAALLYPFSWAHTYIPVVPESLLDTVCCPTPFMVGVQMRFQQQVMDSPMEEVLLVNLCEGTFLMSVGDEKDILPPKLQDDILDSLGQGTNESQTSEQLNEHVSGPFVQFFVKTVGHYASYIKREANGQGHFQERAFYKALTSKTNRRFVKKFVKTQLFSLFIQEAEKSRNPPAGYFQRKILEYEEQKKQKKSREKTVK
;
A
#
# COMPACT_ATOMS: atom_id res chain seq x y z
N MET A 1 14.46 -23.27 8.42
CA MET A 1 13.11 -23.86 8.29
C MET A 1 12.16 -22.74 7.90
N CYS A 2 11.49 -22.86 6.74
CA CYS A 2 10.77 -21.79 6.07
C CYS A 2 9.62 -21.18 6.90
N PRO A 3 9.45 -19.84 6.93
CA PRO A 3 8.25 -19.21 7.41
C PRO A 3 7.64 -18.30 6.33
N PHE A 4 6.75 -18.83 5.49
CA PHE A 4 5.75 -18.02 4.78
C PHE A 4 4.57 -18.94 4.45
N GLY A 5 3.53 -18.90 5.29
CA GLY A 5 2.24 -19.51 4.96
C GLY A 5 1.46 -18.54 4.07
N ALA A 6 1.34 -18.86 2.79
CA ALA A 6 0.37 -18.21 1.91
C ALA A 6 -1.03 -18.74 2.27
N TYR A 7 -1.96 -17.83 2.59
CA TYR A 7 -3.36 -18.19 2.83
C TYR A 7 -4.09 -18.27 1.48
N CYS A 8 -4.43 -19.48 1.04
CA CYS A 8 -5.37 -19.71 -0.06
C CYS A 8 -6.73 -20.07 0.51
N PHE A 9 -7.76 -19.25 0.24
CA PHE A 9 -9.14 -19.60 0.54
C PHE A 9 -9.69 -20.49 -0.57
N ARG A 10 -10.10 -21.71 -0.21
CA ARG A 10 -10.90 -22.57 -1.09
C ARG A 10 -12.21 -22.90 -0.37
N TYR A 11 -13.32 -22.47 -0.96
CA TYR A 11 -14.66 -22.73 -0.42
C TYR A 11 -15.05 -24.20 -0.63
N CYS A 12 -15.44 -24.89 0.45
CA CYS A 12 -16.07 -26.21 0.40
C CYS A 12 -17.53 -26.09 0.86
N PRO A 13 -18.54 -26.31 -0.01
CA PRO A 13 -19.93 -26.28 0.41
C PRO A 13 -20.31 -27.60 1.09
N GLY A 14 -20.78 -27.55 2.35
CA GLY A 14 -21.62 -28.63 2.89
C GLY A 14 -21.45 -29.12 4.34
N HIS A 15 -20.62 -28.52 5.22
CA HIS A 15 -20.59 -28.94 6.64
C HIS A 15 -20.35 -27.76 7.61
N PRO A 16 -21.00 -27.75 8.80
CA PRO A 16 -20.79 -26.71 9.79
C PRO A 16 -19.43 -26.87 10.47
N TRP A 17 -18.64 -25.79 10.43
CA TRP A 17 -17.45 -25.46 11.22
C TRP A 17 -16.75 -26.61 11.96
N VAL A 18 -15.82 -27.27 11.27
CA VAL A 18 -14.69 -27.97 11.89
C VAL A 18 -13.42 -27.51 11.19
N SER A 19 -12.61 -26.71 11.89
CA SER A 19 -11.28 -26.30 11.43
C SER A 19 -10.37 -27.53 11.36
N THR A 20 -9.99 -27.94 10.15
CA THR A 20 -8.97 -28.98 9.95
C THR A 20 -7.74 -28.34 9.30
N VAL A 21 -6.63 -28.32 10.03
CA VAL A 21 -5.31 -27.85 9.55
C VAL A 21 -4.68 -28.99 8.77
N PHE A 22 -4.39 -28.80 7.48
CA PHE A 22 -3.52 -29.70 6.73
C PHE A 22 -2.15 -29.05 6.52
N ALA A 23 -1.10 -29.71 7.00
CA ALA A 23 0.27 -29.42 6.63
C ALA A 23 0.58 -30.19 5.33
N SER A 24 0.87 -29.46 4.24
CA SER A 24 1.39 -30.06 3.01
C SER A 24 2.91 -30.14 3.13
N GLY A 25 3.46 -31.35 3.17
CA GLY A 25 4.89 -31.60 3.13
C GLY A 25 5.22 -32.98 2.59
N ALA A 26 6.11 -32.98 1.59
CA ALA A 26 6.89 -34.10 1.04
C ALA A 26 6.18 -35.10 0.11
N GLU A 27 6.36 -34.91 -1.20
CA GLU A 27 6.42 -36.02 -2.15
C GLU A 27 7.86 -36.57 -2.15
N GLY A 28 8.03 -37.86 -1.82
CA GLY A 28 9.32 -38.55 -1.93
C GLY A 28 9.45 -39.86 -1.13
N LEU A 29 8.87 -40.96 -1.67
CA LEU A 29 9.24 -42.39 -1.49
C LEU A 29 8.88 -43.11 -0.15
N PRO A 30 8.89 -44.47 -0.07
CA PRO A 30 7.76 -45.34 -0.42
C PRO A 30 7.24 -46.24 0.74
N THR A 31 5.98 -46.66 0.61
CA THR A 31 5.27 -47.82 1.22
C THR A 31 5.84 -48.53 2.47
N GLY A 32 5.07 -48.51 3.58
CA GLY A 32 5.13 -49.48 4.68
C GLY A 32 4.48 -48.98 5.99
N SER A 33 3.35 -49.58 6.39
CA SER A 33 2.56 -49.31 7.62
C SER A 33 3.27 -49.72 8.93
N PRO A 34 2.72 -49.50 10.16
CA PRO A 34 1.75 -48.51 10.67
C PRO A 34 2.32 -47.70 11.88
N VAL A 35 1.77 -46.52 12.21
CA VAL A 35 2.09 -45.80 13.46
C VAL A 35 0.81 -45.41 14.21
N HIS A 36 0.77 -45.75 15.50
CA HIS A 36 -0.33 -45.56 16.45
C HIS A 36 -0.73 -44.09 16.65
N PHE A 37 -2.04 -43.81 16.65
CA PHE A 37 -2.61 -42.54 17.13
C PHE A 37 -2.88 -42.63 18.64
N LEU A 38 -2.19 -41.82 19.45
CA LEU A 38 -2.64 -41.46 20.79
C LEU A 38 -3.54 -40.21 20.70
N GLY A 39 -4.83 -40.37 20.97
CA GLY A 39 -5.76 -39.27 21.13
C GLY A 39 -5.64 -38.66 22.53
N PHE A 40 -5.47 -37.34 22.62
CA PHE A 40 -5.71 -36.58 23.84
C PHE A 40 -7.05 -35.84 23.74
N GLN A 41 -7.89 -36.12 24.73
CA GLN A 41 -9.27 -35.68 24.88
C GLN A 41 -9.29 -34.42 25.76
N ILE A 42 -9.84 -33.29 25.28
CA ILE A 42 -10.14 -32.14 26.13
C ILE A 42 -11.64 -32.15 26.46
N ARG A 43 -11.95 -32.40 27.73
CA ARG A 43 -13.30 -32.38 28.31
C ARG A 43 -13.84 -30.93 28.36
N GLY A 44 -14.98 -30.69 27.72
CA GLY A 44 -15.83 -29.54 27.98
C GLY A 44 -16.72 -29.78 29.20
N PHE A 45 -16.81 -28.79 30.08
CA PHE A 45 -17.83 -28.69 31.10
C PHE A 45 -18.99 -27.85 30.54
N CYS A 46 -20.19 -28.41 30.56
CA CYS A 46 -21.43 -27.69 30.32
C CYS A 46 -22.49 -28.22 31.29
N SER A 47 -23.26 -27.32 31.90
CA SER A 47 -24.44 -27.61 32.71
C SER A 47 -25.58 -26.65 32.30
N PRO A 48 -26.85 -27.04 32.50
CA PRO A 48 -27.85 -26.97 31.43
C PRO A 48 -29.10 -26.13 31.78
N LEU A 49 -29.99 -25.95 30.77
CA LEU A 49 -31.46 -25.79 30.77
C LEU A 49 -31.86 -24.80 29.64
N GLY A 50 -32.72 -25.07 28.66
CA GLY A 50 -33.54 -26.24 28.34
C GLY A 50 -34.28 -26.06 27.01
N SER A 51 -34.86 -27.17 26.54
CA SER A 51 -36.03 -27.33 25.66
C SER A 51 -35.92 -27.10 24.14
N LEU A 52 -35.91 -28.23 23.43
CA LEU A 52 -36.23 -28.42 22.01
C LEU A 52 -37.67 -28.03 21.66
N CYS A 53 -37.86 -27.56 20.42
CA CYS A 53 -39.00 -27.96 19.58
C CYS A 53 -38.58 -27.92 18.10
N PHE A 54 -38.56 -29.09 17.46
CA PHE A 54 -38.40 -29.25 16.00
C PHE A 54 -39.78 -29.34 15.35
N HIS A 55 -39.98 -28.62 14.25
CA HIS A 55 -41.02 -28.92 13.26
C HIS A 55 -40.43 -28.96 11.86
N LYS A 56 -40.82 -29.98 11.09
CA LYS A 56 -40.29 -30.39 9.78
C LYS A 56 -41.19 -29.88 8.63
N SER A 57 -40.52 -29.30 7.61
CA SER A 57 -40.83 -29.32 6.16
C SER A 57 -42.02 -28.52 5.59
N PRO A 58 -42.06 -28.20 4.27
CA PRO A 58 -41.22 -28.68 3.16
C PRO A 58 -40.59 -27.61 2.23
N ARG A 59 -39.73 -28.13 1.35
CA ARG A 59 -38.91 -27.51 0.29
C ARG A 59 -39.73 -26.84 -0.82
N VAL A 60 -39.24 -25.70 -1.33
CA VAL A 60 -39.34 -25.30 -2.75
C VAL A 60 -37.98 -24.72 -3.17
N GLY A 61 -37.44 -25.20 -4.29
CA GLY A 61 -36.06 -25.00 -4.72
C GLY A 61 -35.79 -23.66 -5.39
N SER A 62 -34.64 -23.07 -5.04
CA SER A 62 -33.98 -22.02 -5.82
C SER A 62 -32.86 -22.66 -6.65
N LYS A 63 -32.90 -22.44 -7.97
CA LYS A 63 -31.81 -22.76 -8.89
C LYS A 63 -30.69 -21.75 -8.66
N THR A 64 -29.62 -22.16 -8.03
CA THR A 64 -28.37 -21.40 -7.94
C THR A 64 -27.55 -21.60 -9.21
N ALA A 65 -27.27 -20.53 -9.94
CA ALA A 65 -26.31 -20.53 -11.03
C ALA A 65 -24.88 -20.48 -10.43
N GLN A 66 -24.10 -21.54 -10.67
CA GLN A 66 -22.65 -21.53 -10.48
C GLN A 66 -22.01 -20.79 -11.66
N LEU A 67 -21.26 -19.72 -11.40
CA LEU A 67 -20.33 -19.13 -12.36
C LEU A 67 -18.92 -19.60 -11.98
N ALA A 68 -18.47 -20.67 -12.64
CA ALA A 68 -17.07 -21.04 -12.71
C ALA A 68 -16.53 -20.53 -14.06
N LEU A 69 -15.51 -19.66 -14.03
CA LEU A 69 -14.75 -19.31 -15.23
C LEU A 69 -14.02 -20.55 -15.74
N THR A 70 -14.42 -21.06 -16.90
CA THR A 70 -13.57 -21.89 -17.75
C THR A 70 -13.87 -21.56 -19.22
N LEU A 71 -12.78 -21.33 -19.96
CA LEU A 71 -12.71 -20.97 -21.37
C LEU A 71 -13.70 -21.75 -22.26
N PHE A 72 -14.49 -21.04 -23.06
CA PHE A 72 -15.18 -21.59 -24.23
C PHE A 72 -14.68 -20.90 -25.50
N ARG A 73 -14.06 -21.69 -26.38
CA ARG A 73 -13.87 -21.42 -27.81
C ARG A 73 -15.20 -21.75 -28.52
N PRO A 74 -15.63 -21.01 -29.56
CA PRO A 74 -16.91 -21.30 -30.22
C PRO A 74 -16.73 -22.46 -31.23
N GLY A 75 -17.50 -23.52 -31.03
CA GLY A 75 -17.73 -24.61 -32.00
C GLY A 75 -19.22 -24.68 -32.29
N GLY A 76 -19.57 -24.65 -33.57
CA GLY A 76 -20.93 -24.48 -34.08
C GLY A 76 -21.86 -25.68 -33.91
N THR A 77 -23.13 -25.43 -34.21
CA THR A 77 -24.15 -26.44 -34.47
C THR A 77 -24.47 -26.43 -35.96
N GLY A 78 -24.46 -27.62 -36.56
CA GLY A 78 -24.63 -27.80 -38.00
C GLY A 78 -26.09 -27.93 -38.43
N GLN A 79 -26.35 -27.53 -39.67
CA GLN A 79 -27.35 -28.10 -40.56
C GLN A 79 -26.76 -28.14 -41.98
N ALA A 80 -26.66 -29.34 -42.55
CA ALA A 80 -26.48 -29.60 -43.99
C ALA A 80 -27.89 -29.79 -44.60
N PRO A 81 -28.13 -29.67 -45.93
CA PRO A 81 -27.38 -30.37 -46.98
C PRO A 81 -27.13 -29.56 -48.29
N GLY A 82 -26.30 -30.09 -49.20
CA GLY A 82 -26.32 -29.70 -50.61
C GLY A 82 -24.96 -29.58 -51.31
N THR A 83 -24.49 -30.71 -51.84
CA THR A 83 -23.64 -30.90 -53.04
C THR A 83 -23.21 -29.67 -53.87
N SER A 84 -21.89 -29.47 -54.06
CA SER A 84 -21.22 -29.68 -55.36
C SER A 84 -19.71 -29.40 -55.25
N ALA A 85 -18.91 -30.25 -55.89
CA ALA A 85 -17.47 -30.15 -56.06
C ALA A 85 -17.02 -28.87 -56.79
N LEU A 86 -15.78 -28.43 -56.56
CA LEU A 86 -14.79 -28.17 -57.60
C LEU A 86 -13.40 -27.88 -56.98
N ALA A 87 -12.39 -28.42 -57.64
CA ALA A 87 -10.98 -28.41 -57.29
C ALA A 87 -10.27 -27.10 -57.70
N TRP A 88 -8.92 -27.17 -57.79
CA TRP A 88 -7.93 -26.15 -58.20
C TRP A 88 -7.40 -25.31 -57.02
N GLY A 89 -6.10 -25.15 -56.77
CA GLY A 89 -4.90 -25.57 -57.47
C GLY A 89 -3.69 -24.86 -56.84
N VAL A 90 -2.60 -25.60 -56.66
CA VAL A 90 -1.31 -25.18 -56.09
C VAL A 90 -0.55 -24.27 -57.05
N ARG A 91 0.15 -23.25 -56.53
CA ARG A 91 1.37 -22.59 -57.08
C ARG A 91 2.01 -21.82 -55.90
N GLY A 92 3.26 -21.98 -55.47
CA GLY A 92 4.45 -22.58 -56.08
C GLY A 92 5.31 -21.48 -56.73
N ALA A 93 6.27 -20.90 -55.98
CA ALA A 93 7.41 -20.15 -56.52
C ALA A 93 8.54 -20.03 -55.48
N GLU A 94 9.52 -20.92 -55.59
CA GLU A 94 10.94 -20.62 -55.30
C GLU A 94 11.59 -20.07 -56.58
N VAL A 95 12.70 -19.32 -56.45
CA VAL A 95 14.01 -19.63 -57.08
C VAL A 95 14.95 -18.40 -57.05
N ALA A 96 16.07 -18.62 -56.34
CA ALA A 96 17.49 -18.35 -56.63
C ALA A 96 18.11 -16.95 -56.88
N TRP A 97 19.37 -16.93 -56.46
CA TRP A 97 20.41 -15.91 -56.45
C TRP A 97 21.15 -15.73 -57.78
N SER A 98 21.72 -14.53 -58.02
CA SER A 98 23.05 -14.36 -58.64
C SER A 98 23.63 -12.94 -58.43
N HIS A 99 24.93 -12.90 -58.15
CA HIS A 99 25.86 -11.77 -57.95
C HIS A 99 26.01 -10.81 -59.16
N THR A 100 26.27 -9.50 -58.91
CA THR A 100 27.59 -8.82 -59.14
C THR A 100 27.65 -7.35 -58.66
N ASP A 101 28.63 -7.11 -57.80
CA ASP A 101 29.65 -6.05 -57.66
C ASP A 101 29.46 -4.50 -57.72
N HIS A 102 30.23 -3.92 -56.78
CA HIS A 102 30.98 -2.64 -56.72
C HIS A 102 30.27 -1.27 -56.56
N SER A 103 30.33 -0.71 -55.34
CA SER A 103 31.41 0.21 -54.88
C SER A 103 30.91 1.25 -53.84
N GLY A 104 31.76 1.59 -52.85
CA GLY A 104 31.67 2.89 -52.15
C GLY A 104 31.74 2.90 -50.62
N LEU A 105 32.97 3.09 -50.12
CA LEU A 105 33.36 3.77 -48.85
C LEU A 105 33.44 2.95 -47.54
N ARG A 106 34.69 2.88 -47.04
CA ARG A 106 35.16 2.26 -45.78
C ARG A 106 35.39 3.30 -44.67
N PRO A 107 35.42 2.88 -43.38
CA PRO A 107 35.56 3.73 -42.20
C PRO A 107 37.02 3.95 -41.75
N LEU A 108 37.27 5.07 -41.07
CA LEU A 108 38.54 5.45 -40.44
C LEU A 108 38.66 4.89 -39.01
N ARG A 109 39.74 4.14 -38.75
CA ARG A 109 40.32 3.83 -37.42
C ARG A 109 41.69 4.49 -37.35
N TYR A 110 42.01 5.16 -36.24
CA TYR A 110 43.38 5.56 -35.92
C TYR A 110 43.85 4.91 -34.61
N GLN A 111 45.05 4.32 -34.69
CA GLN A 111 45.85 3.73 -33.61
C GLN A 111 46.65 4.82 -32.87
N VAL A 112 47.06 4.54 -31.62
CA VAL A 112 48.13 5.27 -30.92
C VAL A 112 49.14 4.26 -30.37
N GLY A 113 50.42 4.49 -30.67
CA GLY A 113 51.59 3.70 -30.24
C GLY A 113 52.29 4.20 -28.96
N PRO A 114 53.43 3.61 -28.56
CA PRO A 114 53.92 3.64 -27.17
C PRO A 114 55.14 4.56 -26.88
N GLY A 115 55.21 5.01 -25.62
CA GLY A 115 56.43 5.10 -24.78
C GLY A 115 57.25 6.41 -24.77
N VAL A 116 57.42 7.03 -23.59
CA VAL A 116 58.69 7.62 -23.08
C VAL A 116 58.68 7.61 -21.54
N LEU A 117 59.82 7.21 -20.95
CA LEU A 117 60.16 7.15 -19.53
C LEU A 117 61.03 8.37 -19.15
N VAL A 118 60.78 9.04 -18.01
CA VAL A 118 61.78 9.88 -17.32
C VAL A 118 61.64 9.73 -15.80
N SER A 119 62.79 9.57 -15.15
CA SER A 119 63.08 9.24 -13.75
C SER A 119 63.04 10.43 -12.78
N GLY A 120 62.66 10.17 -11.51
CA GLY A 120 62.89 11.05 -10.36
C GLY A 120 62.66 10.30 -9.03
N SER A 121 63.58 10.45 -8.09
CA SER A 121 63.93 9.58 -6.96
C SER A 121 63.03 9.59 -5.71
N LEU A 122 63.17 8.51 -4.92
CA LEU A 122 62.53 8.13 -3.65
C LEU A 122 62.67 9.13 -2.48
N GLN A 123 61.61 9.23 -1.67
CA GLN A 123 61.69 9.46 -0.23
C GLN A 123 60.54 8.70 0.48
N GLU A 124 60.90 7.82 1.42
CA GLU A 124 59.99 7.02 2.25
C GLU A 124 59.19 7.88 3.23
N ARG A 125 57.90 7.53 3.46
CA ARG A 125 57.22 7.67 4.76
C ARG A 125 55.85 6.95 4.77
N GLU A 126 55.78 5.94 5.63
CA GLU A 126 54.65 5.29 6.32
C GLU A 126 53.22 5.35 5.75
N ALA A 127 52.68 4.17 5.45
CA ALA A 127 51.27 3.95 5.11
C ALA A 127 50.37 4.06 6.36
N VAL A 128 49.56 5.11 6.42
CA VAL A 128 48.40 5.22 7.31
C VAL A 128 47.22 4.51 6.63
N LYS A 129 46.68 3.47 7.27
CA LYS A 129 45.41 2.84 6.87
C LYS A 129 44.26 3.82 7.09
N GLU A 130 43.61 4.27 6.00
CA GLU A 130 42.28 4.88 6.09
C GLU A 130 41.25 3.84 6.57
N PRO A 131 40.26 4.24 7.39
CA PRO A 131 39.21 3.33 7.84
C PRO A 131 38.25 3.04 6.68
N GLU A 132 37.93 1.76 6.48
CA GLU A 132 36.96 1.29 5.51
C GLU A 132 35.63 2.05 5.66
N ARG A 133 35.22 2.66 4.55
CA ARG A 133 33.94 3.33 4.34
C ARG A 133 32.81 2.38 4.74
N ALA A 134 32.07 2.75 5.78
CA ALA A 134 30.86 2.04 6.19
C ALA A 134 29.91 1.94 4.99
N GLN A 135 29.63 0.70 4.55
CA GLN A 135 28.56 0.42 3.61
C GLN A 135 27.23 0.77 4.29
N GLU A 136 26.63 1.88 3.86
CA GLU A 136 25.26 2.25 4.20
C GLU A 136 24.31 1.20 3.62
N ILE A 137 23.81 0.32 4.50
CA ILE A 137 22.78 -0.66 4.15
C ILE A 137 21.43 0.07 4.14
N SER A 138 20.84 0.09 2.95
CA SER A 138 19.51 0.58 2.62
C SER A 138 18.43 0.04 3.57
N LEU A 139 17.57 0.96 4.03
CA LEU A 139 16.25 0.72 4.63
C LEU A 139 15.42 -0.28 3.80
N PRO A 140 14.43 -0.99 4.40
CA PRO A 140 13.76 -2.12 3.78
C PRO A 140 13.28 -1.75 2.37
N THR A 141 13.82 -2.51 1.41
CA THR A 141 13.61 -2.35 -0.01
C THR A 141 12.13 -2.44 -0.30
N PHE A 142 11.50 -1.29 -0.54
CA PHE A 142 10.28 -1.22 -1.32
C PHE A 142 10.62 -1.88 -2.67
N ALA A 143 9.98 -3.01 -2.97
CA ALA A 143 10.27 -3.84 -4.13
C ALA A 143 9.77 -3.22 -5.47
N GLY A 144 9.99 -1.90 -5.67
CA GLY A 144 9.75 -1.18 -6.91
C GLY A 144 11.05 -0.51 -7.35
N GLY A 145 11.46 -0.74 -8.61
CA GLY A 145 12.78 -0.38 -9.15
C GLY A 145 13.13 1.12 -9.16
N GLN A 146 14.23 1.47 -9.82
CA GLN A 146 14.82 2.82 -9.92
C GLN A 146 13.89 3.93 -10.49
N HIS A 147 12.62 3.63 -10.76
CA HIS A 147 11.69 4.50 -11.49
C HIS A 147 10.64 5.11 -10.56
N PHE A 148 10.23 6.34 -10.87
CA PHE A 148 9.20 7.06 -10.10
C PHE A 148 7.86 6.33 -10.03
N PHE A 149 7.43 5.68 -11.10
CA PHE A 149 6.12 5.06 -11.20
C PHE A 149 6.16 3.84 -12.12
N GLU A 150 5.15 2.99 -11.97
CA GLU A 150 4.94 1.81 -12.79
C GLU A 150 4.10 2.13 -14.04
N TYR A 151 2.97 2.81 -13.84
CA TYR A 151 2.06 3.22 -14.91
C TYR A 151 1.51 4.64 -14.70
N LEU A 152 1.25 5.33 -15.80
CA LEU A 152 0.25 6.39 -15.91
C LEU A 152 -0.90 5.84 -16.75
N LEU A 153 -2.10 5.89 -16.21
CA LEU A 153 -3.33 5.46 -16.85
C LEU A 153 -4.31 6.64 -16.94
N VAL A 154 -5.07 6.71 -18.03
CA VAL A 154 -6.25 7.58 -18.12
C VAL A 154 -7.47 6.70 -18.22
N VAL A 155 -8.36 6.83 -17.24
CA VAL A 155 -9.61 6.07 -17.15
C VAL A 155 -10.77 6.98 -17.48
N SER A 156 -11.70 6.49 -18.31
CA SER A 156 -12.94 7.18 -18.66
C SER A 156 -14.13 6.26 -18.58
N LEU A 157 -15.32 6.84 -18.44
CA LEU A 157 -16.57 6.09 -18.45
C LEU A 157 -17.05 5.86 -19.88
N LYS A 158 -17.34 4.59 -20.21
CA LYS A 158 -17.97 4.18 -21.46
C LYS A 158 -19.36 3.64 -21.17
N ARG A 159 -20.37 4.08 -21.93
CA ARG A 159 -21.73 3.56 -21.80
C ARG A 159 -21.77 2.10 -22.27
N LYS A 160 -22.37 1.21 -21.48
CA LYS A 160 -22.57 -0.20 -21.86
C LYS A 160 -23.55 -0.29 -23.03
N SER A 161 -23.36 -1.28 -23.90
CA SER A 161 -24.27 -1.51 -25.04
C SER A 161 -25.64 -2.05 -24.62
N SER A 162 -25.73 -2.64 -23.43
CA SER A 162 -26.91 -3.37 -22.93
C SER A 162 -27.75 -2.59 -21.92
N GLY A 163 -27.49 -1.30 -21.68
CA GLY A 163 -28.22 -0.50 -20.69
C GLY A 163 -27.73 0.94 -20.57
N ASP A 164 -28.25 1.63 -19.55
CA ASP A 164 -27.90 3.04 -19.26
C ASP A 164 -26.69 3.19 -18.32
N ASP A 165 -26.14 2.07 -17.85
CA ASP A 165 -24.95 2.03 -17.00
C ASP A 165 -23.67 2.37 -17.77
N TYR A 166 -22.71 2.91 -17.02
CA TYR A 166 -21.35 3.12 -17.49
C TYR A 166 -20.40 2.04 -16.96
N GLU A 167 -19.29 1.84 -17.65
CA GLU A 167 -18.16 1.06 -17.18
C GLU A 167 -16.88 1.88 -17.28
N PRO A 168 -16.01 1.86 -16.27
CA PRO A 168 -14.73 2.53 -16.33
C PRO A 168 -13.76 1.73 -17.21
N ILE A 169 -13.17 2.38 -18.20
CA ILE A 169 -12.22 1.78 -19.15
C ILE A 169 -10.92 2.58 -19.23
N ILE A 170 -9.81 1.89 -19.42
CA ILE A 170 -8.51 2.52 -19.68
C ILE A 170 -8.48 2.98 -21.15
N ILE A 171 -8.34 4.28 -21.37
CA ILE A 171 -8.24 4.88 -22.72
C ILE A 171 -6.82 5.30 -23.08
N TYR A 172 -5.92 5.37 -22.10
CA TYR A 172 -4.50 5.64 -22.30
C TYR A 172 -3.69 4.91 -21.23
N GLN A 173 -2.56 4.34 -21.65
CA GLN A 173 -1.63 3.63 -20.79
C GLN A 173 -0.20 3.98 -21.19
N PHE A 174 0.62 4.32 -20.19
CA PHE A 174 2.05 4.52 -20.33
C PHE A 174 2.80 3.91 -19.14
N PRO A 175 3.91 3.16 -19.35
CA PRO A 175 4.34 2.64 -20.64
C PRO A 175 3.40 1.53 -21.14
N LYS A 176 3.42 1.29 -22.45
CA LYS A 176 2.96 0.01 -23.00
C LYS A 176 4.09 -1.00 -22.81
N ARG A 177 3.85 -2.04 -22.02
CA ARG A 177 4.82 -3.12 -21.83
C ARG A 177 4.60 -4.15 -22.93
N GLU A 178 5.70 -4.57 -23.56
CA GLU A 178 5.71 -5.60 -24.58
C GLU A 178 6.60 -6.76 -24.13
N ASN A 179 6.39 -7.96 -24.66
CA ASN A 179 7.21 -9.14 -24.41
C ASN A 179 7.27 -9.61 -22.94
N LEU A 180 6.17 -9.46 -22.20
CA LEU A 180 6.07 -9.99 -20.84
C LEU A 180 6.01 -11.51 -20.84
N LEU A 181 6.63 -12.12 -19.83
CA LEU A 181 6.44 -13.55 -19.57
C LEU A 181 4.98 -13.80 -19.17
N ARG A 182 4.46 -15.00 -19.47
CA ARG A 182 3.05 -15.34 -19.22
C ARG A 182 2.57 -14.99 -17.80
N GLY A 183 3.38 -15.28 -16.77
CA GLY A 183 3.02 -14.95 -15.38
C GLY A 183 2.95 -13.43 -15.11
N GLN A 184 3.85 -12.65 -15.71
CA GLN A 184 3.84 -11.19 -15.61
C GLN A 184 2.66 -10.58 -16.37
N GLN A 185 2.27 -11.19 -17.49
CA GLN A 185 1.11 -10.77 -18.26
C GLN A 185 -0.19 -10.99 -17.48
N GLU A 186 -0.35 -12.14 -16.81
CA GLU A 186 -1.51 -12.43 -15.97
C GLU A 186 -1.60 -11.47 -14.75
N GLU A 187 -0.45 -11.11 -14.14
CA GLU A 187 -0.41 -10.12 -13.07
C GLU A 187 -0.78 -8.71 -13.56
N GLU A 188 -0.24 -8.30 -14.72
CA GLU A 188 -0.57 -7.02 -15.35
C GLU A 188 -2.05 -6.95 -15.72
N GLU A 189 -2.63 -8.01 -16.30
CA GLU A 189 -4.05 -8.05 -16.67
C GLU A 189 -4.96 -7.90 -15.43
N ARG A 190 -4.62 -8.57 -14.32
CA ARG A 190 -5.34 -8.41 -13.05
C ARG A 190 -5.23 -6.98 -12.51
N LEU A 191 -4.02 -6.41 -12.55
CA LEU A 191 -3.77 -5.04 -12.09
C LEU A 191 -4.56 -4.03 -12.93
N LEU A 192 -4.46 -4.11 -14.26
CA LEU A 192 -5.15 -3.22 -15.19
C LEU A 192 -6.67 -3.44 -15.20
N GLY A 193 -7.15 -4.64 -14.86
CA GLY A 193 -8.57 -4.91 -14.65
C GLY A 193 -9.13 -4.30 -13.36
N ALA A 194 -8.32 -4.22 -12.30
CA ALA A 194 -8.74 -3.68 -11.01
C ALA A 194 -8.75 -2.14 -10.98
N ILE A 195 -7.71 -1.49 -11.52
CA ILE A 195 -7.52 -0.03 -11.39
C ILE A 195 -8.74 0.81 -11.83
N PRO A 196 -9.44 0.50 -12.94
CA PRO A 196 -10.61 1.27 -13.35
C PRO A 196 -11.71 1.32 -12.28
N LEU A 197 -11.91 0.23 -11.53
CA LEU A 197 -12.89 0.15 -10.44
C LEU A 197 -12.52 1.12 -9.31
N PHE A 198 -11.23 1.24 -8.99
CA PHE A 198 -10.74 2.18 -7.97
C PHE A 198 -10.71 3.64 -8.45
N CYS A 199 -10.63 3.88 -9.76
CA CYS A 199 -10.73 5.23 -10.33
C CYS A 199 -12.17 5.77 -10.26
N PHE A 200 -13.17 4.87 -10.33
CA PHE A 200 -14.60 5.19 -10.23
C PHE A 200 -15.27 4.31 -9.16
N PRO A 201 -14.94 4.53 -7.87
CA PRO A 201 -15.44 3.69 -6.78
C PRO A 201 -16.93 3.87 -6.50
N ASP A 202 -17.53 4.94 -7.02
CA ASP A 202 -18.90 5.40 -6.83
C ASP A 202 -19.99 4.52 -7.47
N GLY A 203 -19.57 3.53 -8.25
CA GLY A 203 -20.46 2.67 -9.02
C GLY A 203 -20.64 3.12 -10.47
N ASN A 204 -21.60 2.50 -11.15
CA ASN A 204 -21.80 2.61 -12.60
C ASN A 204 -22.89 3.61 -13.02
N ALA A 205 -23.65 4.15 -12.06
CA ALA A 205 -24.72 5.12 -12.29
C ALA A 205 -24.12 6.53 -12.45
N TRP A 206 -23.82 6.91 -13.69
CA TRP A 206 -23.29 8.21 -14.05
C TRP A 206 -24.21 8.95 -15.02
N ALA A 207 -24.21 10.28 -14.93
CA ALA A 207 -24.83 11.15 -15.91
C ALA A 207 -23.78 12.13 -16.46
N PRO A 208 -23.88 12.56 -17.73
CA PRO A 208 -23.06 13.65 -18.24
C PRO A 208 -23.27 14.94 -17.44
N LEU A 209 -22.17 15.57 -17.04
CA LEU A 209 -22.11 16.75 -16.19
C LEU A 209 -21.60 17.96 -16.98
N THR A 210 -22.13 19.15 -16.67
CA THR A 210 -21.60 20.42 -17.22
C THR A 210 -20.45 20.97 -16.37
N GLU A 211 -20.50 20.71 -15.07
CA GLU A 211 -19.52 21.12 -14.08
C GLU A 211 -19.21 19.96 -13.15
N TYR A 212 -17.93 19.84 -12.76
CA TYR A 212 -17.48 18.85 -11.79
C TYR A 212 -16.26 19.41 -11.07
N PRO A 213 -16.25 19.45 -9.73
CA PRO A 213 -15.08 19.90 -8.99
C PRO A 213 -13.93 18.93 -9.21
N ARG A 214 -12.71 19.45 -9.42
CA ARG A 214 -11.53 18.60 -9.47
C ARG A 214 -11.37 17.90 -8.11
N GLU A 215 -11.07 16.61 -8.12
CA GLU A 215 -10.79 15.82 -6.93
C GLU A 215 -9.44 15.13 -7.06
N THR A 216 -8.67 15.11 -5.98
CA THR A 216 -7.43 14.35 -5.87
C THR A 216 -7.58 13.32 -4.77
N PHE A 217 -7.38 12.05 -5.07
CA PHE A 217 -7.48 10.99 -4.07
C PHE A 217 -6.48 9.89 -4.37
N SER A 218 -6.29 9.00 -3.41
CA SER A 218 -5.41 7.85 -3.57
C SER A 218 -6.06 6.58 -3.07
N PHE A 219 -5.82 5.48 -3.78
CA PHE A 219 -6.16 4.14 -3.34
C PHE A 219 -4.89 3.31 -3.17
N VAL A 220 -5.01 2.17 -2.50
CA VAL A 220 -3.90 1.21 -2.32
C VAL A 220 -4.33 -0.16 -2.80
N LEU A 221 -3.48 -0.77 -3.62
CA LEU A 221 -3.57 -2.15 -4.05
C LEU A 221 -2.52 -2.94 -3.29
N THR A 222 -2.93 -4.08 -2.74
CA THR A 222 -2.02 -4.99 -2.02
C THR A 222 -1.81 -6.24 -2.87
N ASN A 223 -0.55 -6.53 -3.15
CA ASN A 223 -0.13 -7.72 -3.88
C ASN A 223 -0.16 -8.96 -2.96
N VAL A 224 -0.05 -10.14 -3.58
CA VAL A 224 -0.06 -11.43 -2.86
C VAL A 224 1.12 -11.58 -1.89
N ASP A 225 2.24 -10.92 -2.17
CA ASP A 225 3.43 -10.88 -1.31
C ASP A 225 3.32 -9.85 -0.16
N GLY A 226 2.18 -9.14 -0.06
CA GLY A 226 1.96 -8.08 0.93
C GLY A 226 2.54 -6.73 0.53
N SER A 227 3.24 -6.62 -0.61
CA SER A 227 3.70 -5.33 -1.13
C SER A 227 2.51 -4.45 -1.53
N ARG A 228 2.66 -3.13 -1.39
CA ARG A 228 1.60 -2.16 -1.66
C ARG A 228 1.97 -1.27 -2.83
N LYS A 229 1.00 -1.05 -3.72
CA LYS A 229 1.05 -0.05 -4.79
C LYS A 229 0.00 1.03 -4.50
N ILE A 230 0.39 2.29 -4.66
CA ILE A 230 -0.47 3.44 -4.46
C ILE A 230 -0.92 3.94 -5.82
N GLY A 231 -2.24 4.11 -6.00
CA GLY A 231 -2.83 4.74 -7.18
C GLY A 231 -3.18 6.18 -6.89
N TYR A 232 -2.38 7.12 -7.40
CA TYR A 232 -2.57 8.56 -7.27
C TYR A 232 -3.52 9.05 -8.35
N CYS A 233 -4.70 9.52 -7.96
CA CYS A 233 -5.77 9.88 -8.87
C CYS A 233 -6.03 11.38 -8.89
N ARG A 234 -6.19 11.93 -10.10
CA ARG A 234 -6.79 13.25 -10.35
C ARG A 234 -8.04 13.04 -11.20
N ARG A 235 -9.21 13.23 -10.60
CA ARG A 235 -10.52 13.16 -11.26
C ARG A 235 -10.99 14.55 -11.61
N LEU A 236 -11.31 14.78 -12.89
CA LEU A 236 -11.75 16.09 -13.39
C LEU A 236 -12.67 15.96 -14.59
N LEU A 237 -13.44 17.00 -14.87
CA LEU A 237 -14.18 17.12 -16.12
C LEU A 237 -13.24 17.60 -17.23
N PRO A 238 -13.10 16.87 -18.35
CA PRO A 238 -12.30 17.35 -19.47
C PRO A 238 -12.81 18.68 -20.02
N ALA A 239 -11.90 19.49 -20.57
CA ALA A 239 -12.27 20.72 -21.27
C ALA A 239 -13.15 20.41 -22.49
N GLY A 240 -14.15 21.26 -22.74
CA GLY A 240 -15.08 21.11 -23.85
C GLY A 240 -16.34 21.96 -23.68
N ARG A 241 -17.29 21.83 -24.61
CA ARG A 241 -18.64 22.42 -24.50
C ARG A 241 -19.68 21.33 -24.19
N GLY A 242 -20.73 21.68 -23.46
CA GLY A 242 -21.87 20.81 -23.15
C GLY A 242 -21.60 19.72 -22.09
N PRO A 243 -22.58 18.83 -21.83
CA PRO A 243 -22.46 17.77 -20.83
C PRO A 243 -21.39 16.73 -21.20
N ARG A 244 -20.52 16.36 -20.26
CA ARG A 244 -19.39 15.45 -20.44
C ARG A 244 -19.24 14.52 -19.25
N LEU A 245 -18.50 13.43 -19.41
CA LEU A 245 -18.17 12.54 -18.30
C LEU A 245 -16.79 12.87 -17.73
N PRO A 246 -16.60 12.76 -16.41
CA PRO A 246 -15.30 12.95 -15.80
C PRO A 246 -14.30 11.89 -16.29
N LYS A 247 -13.03 12.25 -16.25
CA LYS A 247 -11.88 11.36 -16.49
C LYS A 247 -10.98 11.33 -15.27
N VAL A 248 -10.24 10.25 -15.12
CA VAL A 248 -9.27 10.07 -14.04
C VAL A 248 -7.88 9.85 -14.62
N TYR A 249 -6.93 10.67 -14.20
CA TYR A 249 -5.50 10.44 -14.38
C TYR A 249 -4.99 9.69 -13.18
N CYS A 250 -4.48 8.47 -13.38
CA CYS A 250 -4.03 7.60 -12.31
C CYS A 250 -2.55 7.23 -12.50
N ILE A 251 -1.70 7.60 -11.54
CA ILE A 251 -0.30 7.13 -11.48
C ILE A 251 -0.22 5.99 -10.49
N ILE A 252 0.31 4.84 -10.92
CA ILE A 252 0.58 3.69 -10.04
C ILE A 252 2.04 3.71 -9.64
N SER A 253 2.33 3.76 -8.34
CA SER A 253 3.70 3.68 -7.83
C SER A 253 3.78 2.92 -6.51
N CYS A 254 4.89 2.23 -6.28
CA CYS A 254 5.22 1.69 -4.96
C CYS A 254 5.80 2.80 -4.04
N ILE A 255 6.14 3.96 -4.59
CA ILE A 255 6.65 5.07 -3.82
C ILE A 255 5.46 5.80 -3.23
N GLY A 256 5.41 5.86 -1.92
CA GLY A 256 4.64 6.90 -1.27
C GLY A 256 5.37 8.22 -1.45
N CYS A 257 4.80 9.23 -2.09
CA CYS A 257 5.28 10.62 -2.04
C CYS A 257 4.21 11.56 -2.59
N PHE A 258 3.17 11.86 -1.80
CA PHE A 258 1.92 12.45 -2.30
C PHE A 258 2.15 13.84 -2.89
N GLY A 259 2.97 14.67 -2.24
CA GLY A 259 3.32 16.00 -2.76
C GLY A 259 4.03 15.92 -4.10
N LEU A 260 4.91 14.93 -4.29
CA LEU A 260 5.64 14.72 -5.55
C LEU A 260 4.69 14.25 -6.65
N PHE A 261 3.86 13.23 -6.40
CA PHE A 261 2.91 12.74 -7.41
C PHE A 261 1.78 13.73 -7.70
N SER A 262 1.37 14.55 -6.74
CA SER A 262 0.45 15.65 -6.98
C SER A 262 1.05 16.65 -7.98
N LYS A 263 2.32 17.05 -7.79
CA LYS A 263 3.03 17.91 -8.75
C LYS A 263 3.13 17.25 -10.12
N ILE A 264 3.43 15.94 -10.19
CA ILE A 264 3.44 15.22 -11.47
C ILE A 264 2.06 15.25 -12.13
N LEU A 265 0.98 15.01 -11.38
CA LEU A 265 -0.38 15.05 -11.91
C LEU A 265 -0.78 16.45 -12.37
N ASP A 266 -0.36 17.51 -11.68
CA ASP A 266 -0.56 18.90 -12.13
C ASP A 266 0.12 19.15 -13.49
N GLU A 267 1.34 18.63 -13.67
CA GLU A 267 2.07 18.72 -14.93
C GLU A 267 1.47 17.86 -16.06
N VAL A 268 0.91 16.69 -15.73
CA VAL A 268 0.15 15.85 -16.69
C VAL A 268 -1.14 16.56 -17.13
N GLU A 269 -1.87 17.15 -16.17
CA GLU A 269 -3.10 17.90 -16.44
C GLU A 269 -2.82 19.11 -17.34
N LYS A 270 -1.79 19.91 -17.02
CA LYS A 270 -1.34 21.05 -17.84
C LYS A 270 -1.06 20.63 -19.29
N ARG A 271 -0.36 19.52 -19.50
CA ARG A 271 -0.03 19.02 -20.85
C ARG A 271 -1.24 18.47 -21.59
N HIS A 272 -2.19 17.85 -20.89
CA HIS A 272 -3.41 17.37 -21.52
C HIS A 272 -4.21 18.49 -22.18
N GLN A 273 -4.26 19.67 -21.54
CA GLN A 273 -4.97 20.85 -22.08
C GLN A 273 -4.43 21.27 -23.46
N ILE A 274 -3.20 20.89 -23.79
CA ILE A 274 -2.56 21.14 -25.09
C ILE A 274 -2.79 19.94 -26.02
N SER A 275 -2.27 18.77 -25.64
CA SER A 275 -2.47 17.52 -26.40
C SER A 275 -2.00 16.31 -25.59
N MET A 276 -2.75 15.21 -25.69
CA MET A 276 -2.34 13.90 -25.15
C MET A 276 -0.96 13.45 -25.62
N ALA A 277 -0.53 13.85 -26.83
CA ALA A 277 0.78 13.47 -27.37
C ALA A 277 1.96 14.08 -26.58
N VAL A 278 1.77 15.21 -25.90
CA VAL A 278 2.82 15.91 -25.14
C VAL A 278 3.08 15.26 -23.78
N ILE A 279 2.15 14.41 -23.31
CA ILE A 279 2.33 13.67 -22.05
C ILE A 279 3.43 12.61 -22.19
N TYR A 280 3.52 11.94 -23.34
CA TYR A 280 4.48 10.86 -23.55
C TYR A 280 5.94 11.30 -23.31
N PRO A 281 6.46 12.39 -23.94
CA PRO A 281 7.83 12.85 -23.69
C PRO A 281 8.09 13.21 -22.22
N PHE A 282 7.12 13.81 -21.54
CA PHE A 282 7.25 14.16 -20.12
C PHE A 282 7.35 12.91 -19.23
N MET A 283 6.44 11.96 -19.41
CA MET A 283 6.43 10.71 -18.63
C MET A 283 7.65 9.84 -18.95
N GLN A 284 8.16 9.90 -20.18
CA GLN A 284 9.42 9.28 -20.57
C GLN A 284 10.60 9.89 -19.81
N GLY A 285 10.72 11.21 -19.78
CA GLY A 285 11.76 11.90 -19.01
C GLY A 285 11.71 11.60 -17.51
N LEU A 286 10.51 11.46 -16.93
CA LEU A 286 10.33 11.01 -15.55
C LEU A 286 10.85 9.58 -15.31
N ARG A 287 10.64 8.66 -16.25
CA ARG A 287 11.07 7.26 -16.10
C ARG A 287 12.59 7.11 -16.23
N GLU A 288 13.21 7.93 -17.06
CA GLU A 288 14.66 7.99 -17.27
C GLU A 288 15.40 8.71 -16.14
N ALA A 289 14.71 9.60 -15.42
CA ALA A 289 15.28 10.28 -14.27
C ALA A 289 15.42 9.34 -13.07
N ALA A 290 16.54 9.47 -12.36
CA ALA A 290 16.72 8.78 -11.08
C ALA A 290 15.74 9.33 -10.04
N PHE A 291 15.17 8.44 -9.23
CA PHE A 291 14.34 8.87 -8.11
C PHE A 291 15.20 9.65 -7.08
N PRO A 292 14.77 10.85 -6.63
CA PRO A 292 15.54 11.65 -5.67
C PRO A 292 15.76 10.91 -4.34
N ALA A 293 16.98 11.01 -3.81
CA ALA A 293 17.26 10.64 -2.43
C ALA A 293 16.51 11.60 -1.46
N PRO A 294 16.23 11.21 -0.20
CA PRO A 294 15.57 12.08 0.77
C PRO A 294 16.29 13.43 0.90
N GLY A 295 15.52 14.52 0.88
CA GLY A 295 16.02 15.90 0.91
C GLY A 295 16.68 16.39 -0.39
N LYS A 296 16.68 15.61 -1.47
CA LYS A 296 17.25 15.98 -2.78
C LYS A 296 16.16 16.33 -3.79
N THR A 297 16.55 17.10 -4.80
CA THR A 297 15.69 17.56 -5.88
C THR A 297 16.20 17.03 -7.22
N VAL A 298 15.28 16.54 -8.04
CA VAL A 298 15.52 16.21 -9.44
C VAL A 298 14.82 17.25 -10.31
N THR A 299 15.54 17.80 -11.27
CA THR A 299 14.99 18.77 -12.22
C THR A 299 14.84 18.14 -13.60
N LEU A 300 13.62 18.14 -14.12
CA LEU A 300 13.28 17.61 -15.43
C LEU A 300 13.17 18.74 -16.44
N LYS A 301 13.83 18.58 -17.58
CA LYS A 301 13.63 19.44 -18.74
C LYS A 301 12.43 18.93 -19.51
N SER A 302 11.40 19.74 -19.66
CA SER A 302 10.24 19.40 -20.47
C SER A 302 9.99 20.48 -21.49
N PHE A 303 9.82 20.08 -22.75
CA PHE A 303 9.35 20.97 -23.80
C PHE A 303 7.83 21.00 -23.81
N ILE A 304 7.24 22.19 -23.88
CA ILE A 304 5.81 22.40 -24.10
C ILE A 304 5.66 23.22 -25.39
N PRO A 305 4.83 22.79 -26.35
CA PRO A 305 4.50 23.59 -27.53
C PRO A 305 4.04 25.00 -27.10
N ASP A 306 4.48 26.02 -27.83
CA ASP A 306 4.20 27.45 -27.59
C ASP A 306 4.80 28.08 -26.32
N SER A 307 5.10 27.29 -25.27
CA SER A 307 5.70 27.79 -24.01
C SER A 307 7.21 27.59 -23.93
N GLY A 308 7.80 26.75 -24.79
CA GLY A 308 9.24 26.49 -24.83
C GLY A 308 9.70 25.44 -23.82
N THR A 309 10.95 25.54 -23.37
CA THR A 309 11.53 24.58 -22.41
C THR A 309 11.27 25.04 -20.97
N GLU A 310 10.58 24.22 -20.20
CA GLU A 310 10.35 24.40 -18.77
C GLU A 310 11.19 23.44 -17.94
N PHE A 311 11.49 23.84 -16.71
CA PHE A 311 12.23 23.06 -15.73
C PHE A 311 11.30 22.72 -14.56
N ILE A 312 11.01 21.44 -14.38
CA ILE A 312 10.15 20.95 -13.29
C ILE A 312 11.03 20.40 -12.18
N SER A 313 10.93 20.96 -10.99
CA SER A 313 11.69 20.53 -9.82
C SER A 313 10.86 19.64 -8.91
N LEU A 314 11.29 18.38 -8.77
CA LEU A 314 10.69 17.36 -7.93
C LEU A 314 11.60 17.07 -6.75
N THR A 315 11.20 17.55 -5.58
CA THR A 315 11.96 17.38 -4.33
C THR A 315 11.36 16.25 -3.51
N ARG A 316 12.18 15.30 -3.08
CA ARG A 316 11.80 14.35 -2.04
C ARG A 316 12.06 14.99 -0.68
N PRO A 317 11.08 15.06 0.22
CA PRO A 317 11.28 15.52 1.59
C PRO A 317 12.39 14.74 2.33
N LEU A 318 12.93 15.35 3.39
CA LEU A 318 13.99 14.71 4.18
C LEU A 318 13.46 13.55 5.05
N ASP A 319 12.21 13.67 5.51
CA ASP A 319 11.57 12.68 6.36
C ASP A 319 10.42 11.98 5.62
N SER A 320 10.59 10.69 5.37
CA SER A 320 9.64 9.90 4.60
C SER A 320 8.37 9.50 5.37
N HIS A 321 8.32 9.62 6.70
CA HIS A 321 7.15 9.13 7.44
C HIS A 321 5.89 10.00 7.26
N LEU A 322 6.06 11.28 6.91
CA LEU A 322 4.97 12.23 6.65
C LEU A 322 4.81 12.58 5.17
N GLU A 323 5.58 11.94 4.27
CA GLU A 323 5.60 12.24 2.83
C GLU A 323 4.21 12.03 2.14
N HIS A 324 3.24 11.42 2.81
CA HIS A 324 1.95 10.98 2.22
C HIS A 324 0.73 11.51 2.97
N VAL A 325 0.95 12.42 3.91
CA VAL A 325 -0.05 12.72 4.93
C VAL A 325 -0.38 14.20 4.90
N ASP A 326 -1.66 14.48 5.02
CA ASP A 326 -2.16 15.81 5.29
C ASP A 326 -3.11 15.72 6.50
N PHE A 327 -2.60 16.03 7.69
CA PHE A 327 -3.39 15.99 8.90
C PHE A 327 -4.43 17.10 8.96
N SER A 328 -4.32 18.15 8.14
CA SER A 328 -5.29 19.27 8.16
C SER A 328 -6.71 18.80 7.86
N VAL A 329 -6.84 17.83 6.97
CA VAL A 329 -8.13 17.27 6.56
C VAL A 329 -8.71 16.39 7.67
N LEU A 330 -7.88 15.62 8.36
CA LEU A 330 -8.28 14.82 9.52
C LEU A 330 -8.77 15.73 10.66
N LEU A 331 -8.03 16.80 10.97
CA LEU A 331 -8.38 17.77 12.02
C LEU A 331 -9.63 18.58 11.70
N ARG A 332 -9.94 18.80 10.42
CA ARG A 332 -11.19 19.45 10.01
C ARG A 332 -12.41 18.54 10.21
N CYS A 333 -12.22 17.22 10.12
CA CYS A 333 -13.30 16.25 10.22
C CYS A 333 -13.54 15.72 11.63
N LEU A 334 -12.52 15.69 12.49
CA LEU A 334 -12.56 14.99 13.77
C LEU A 334 -11.90 15.78 14.90
N SER A 335 -12.44 15.62 16.10
CA SER A 335 -11.82 16.16 17.32
C SER A 335 -10.55 15.37 17.71
N PHE A 336 -9.70 15.98 18.54
CA PHE A 336 -8.50 15.30 19.05
C PHE A 336 -8.84 14.02 19.82
N GLU A 337 -9.94 14.01 20.58
CA GLU A 337 -10.41 12.83 21.32
C GLU A 337 -10.84 11.69 20.40
N GLN A 338 -11.45 12.02 19.25
CA GLN A 338 -11.86 11.04 18.26
C GLN A 338 -10.65 10.46 17.53
N ILE A 339 -9.70 11.31 17.15
CA ILE A 339 -8.43 10.89 16.55
C ILE A 339 -7.68 9.95 17.50
N LEU A 340 -7.68 10.27 18.80
CA LEU A 340 -7.08 9.42 19.82
C LEU A 340 -7.78 8.05 19.94
N GLN A 341 -9.12 8.00 19.85
CA GLN A 341 -9.89 6.74 19.88
C GLN A 341 -9.68 5.89 18.62
N ILE A 342 -9.53 6.53 17.45
CA ILE A 342 -9.13 5.87 16.21
C ILE A 342 -7.73 5.29 16.35
N PHE A 343 -6.78 6.08 16.86
CA PHE A 343 -5.42 5.61 17.14
C PHE A 343 -5.43 4.42 18.12
N ALA A 344 -6.21 4.49 19.19
CA ALA A 344 -6.38 3.41 20.17
C ALA A 344 -6.89 2.11 19.53
N SER A 345 -7.86 2.22 18.62
CA SER A 345 -8.38 1.09 17.86
C SER A 345 -7.36 0.54 16.88
N ALA A 346 -6.61 1.41 16.21
CA ALA A 346 -5.60 1.04 15.23
C ALA A 346 -4.40 0.33 15.89
N VAL A 347 -3.91 0.78 17.05
CA VAL A 347 -2.80 0.09 17.73
C VAL A 347 -3.17 -1.30 18.25
N LEU A 348 -4.46 -1.62 18.37
CA LEU A 348 -4.94 -2.98 18.68
C LEU A 348 -5.41 -3.75 17.45
N GLU A 349 -5.14 -3.25 16.24
CA GLU A 349 -5.50 -3.90 14.98
C GLU A 349 -7.00 -4.21 14.90
N ARG A 350 -7.85 -3.23 15.20
CA ARG A 350 -9.30 -3.37 15.05
C ARG A 350 -9.77 -3.17 13.61
N ARG A 351 -11.03 -3.52 13.36
CA ARG A 351 -11.73 -3.23 12.11
C ARG A 351 -12.22 -1.78 12.14
N ILE A 352 -11.72 -0.94 11.25
CA ILE A 352 -12.02 0.50 11.20
C ILE A 352 -12.55 0.85 9.81
N ILE A 353 -13.74 1.43 9.77
CA ILE A 353 -14.38 1.93 8.54
C ILE A 353 -14.52 3.45 8.66
N PHE A 354 -14.09 4.16 7.64
CA PHE A 354 -14.31 5.60 7.50
C PHE A 354 -15.36 5.86 6.42
N LEU A 355 -16.28 6.78 6.68
CA LEU A 355 -17.28 7.26 5.75
C LEU A 355 -17.05 8.74 5.44
N ALA A 356 -17.07 9.10 4.16
CA ALA A 356 -17.05 10.50 3.73
C ALA A 356 -17.75 10.66 2.37
N GLU A 357 -18.23 11.86 2.07
CA GLU A 357 -18.81 12.20 0.76
C GLU A 357 -17.74 12.30 -0.33
N GLY A 358 -16.66 13.04 -0.06
CA GLY A 358 -15.59 13.28 -1.02
C GLY A 358 -14.45 12.27 -0.93
N LEU A 359 -13.98 11.79 -2.10
CA LEU A 359 -12.86 10.83 -2.18
C LEU A 359 -11.55 11.40 -1.66
N SER A 360 -11.32 12.70 -1.85
CA SER A 360 -10.16 13.40 -1.32
C SER A 360 -10.11 13.31 0.20
N THR A 361 -11.18 13.73 0.87
CA THR A 361 -11.30 13.66 2.33
C THR A 361 -11.17 12.23 2.84
N LEU A 362 -11.86 11.29 2.20
CA LEU A 362 -11.84 9.88 2.59
C LEU A 362 -10.41 9.32 2.61
N SER A 363 -9.72 9.40 1.47
CA SER A 363 -8.37 8.85 1.33
C SER A 363 -7.37 9.56 2.25
N GLN A 364 -7.39 10.90 2.31
CA GLN A 364 -6.48 11.68 3.15
C GLN A 364 -6.63 11.37 4.63
N CYS A 365 -7.85 11.29 5.16
CA CYS A 365 -8.10 10.95 6.56
C CYS A 365 -7.57 9.56 6.92
N ILE A 366 -7.72 8.58 6.03
CA ILE A 366 -7.26 7.20 6.27
C ILE A 366 -5.73 7.11 6.23
N HIS A 367 -5.10 7.78 5.27
CA HIS A 367 -3.63 7.90 5.22
C HIS A 367 -3.08 8.59 6.47
N ALA A 368 -3.76 9.64 6.95
CA ALA A 368 -3.40 10.33 8.18
C ALA A 368 -3.55 9.44 9.42
N ALA A 369 -4.67 8.74 9.57
CA ALA A 369 -4.90 7.81 10.68
C ALA A 369 -3.85 6.68 10.71
N ALA A 370 -3.50 6.12 9.54
CA ALA A 370 -2.45 5.11 9.44
C ALA A 370 -1.07 5.66 9.82
N ALA A 371 -0.76 6.92 9.48
CA ALA A 371 0.54 7.54 9.77
C ALA A 371 0.77 7.81 11.27
N LEU A 372 -0.29 7.93 12.07
CA LEU A 372 -0.19 8.02 13.53
C LEU A 372 0.46 6.79 14.17
N LEU A 373 0.51 5.65 13.45
CA LEU A 373 1.12 4.41 13.91
C LEU A 373 2.66 4.42 13.82
N TYR A 374 3.28 5.41 13.18
CA TYR A 374 4.73 5.46 13.02
C TYR A 374 5.45 5.34 14.39
N PRO A 375 6.44 4.43 14.55
CA PRO A 375 7.25 3.76 13.52
C PRO A 375 6.68 2.45 12.96
N PHE A 376 5.46 2.07 13.37
CA PHE A 376 4.79 0.87 12.90
C PHE A 376 4.02 1.14 11.61
N SER A 377 3.91 0.11 10.77
CA SER A 377 3.14 0.17 9.52
C SER A 377 1.96 -0.77 9.64
N TRP A 378 0.74 -0.28 9.34
CA TRP A 378 -0.47 -1.11 9.32
C TRP A 378 -0.24 -2.41 8.53
N ALA A 379 -0.45 -3.56 9.18
CA ALA A 379 -0.05 -4.86 8.63
C ALA A 379 -1.16 -5.57 7.85
N HIS A 380 -2.41 -5.17 8.04
CA HIS A 380 -3.58 -5.88 7.54
C HIS A 380 -4.17 -5.24 6.28
N THR A 381 -5.38 -5.66 5.89
CA THR A 381 -6.12 -5.09 4.77
C THR A 381 -6.24 -3.57 4.93
N TYR A 382 -5.83 -2.86 3.87
CA TYR A 382 -5.77 -1.40 3.84
C TYR A 382 -6.30 -0.89 2.50
N ILE A 383 -7.51 -0.33 2.50
CA ILE A 383 -8.18 0.12 1.29
C ILE A 383 -8.76 1.52 1.54
N PRO A 384 -7.98 2.60 1.31
CA PRO A 384 -8.44 3.96 1.56
C PRO A 384 -9.71 4.36 0.79
N VAL A 385 -9.97 3.72 -0.33
CA VAL A 385 -11.16 3.94 -1.14
C VAL A 385 -11.64 2.59 -1.67
N VAL A 386 -12.70 2.06 -1.07
CA VAL A 386 -13.35 0.81 -1.46
C VAL A 386 -14.32 1.10 -2.61
N PRO A 387 -14.19 0.43 -3.77
CA PRO A 387 -15.18 0.53 -4.83
C PRO A 387 -16.46 -0.25 -4.48
N GLU A 388 -17.59 0.16 -5.05
CA GLU A 388 -18.91 -0.49 -4.86
C GLU A 388 -18.84 -2.03 -4.98
N SER A 389 -18.15 -2.52 -6.00
CA SER A 389 -17.99 -3.97 -6.26
C SER A 389 -17.25 -4.75 -5.16
N LEU A 390 -16.59 -4.08 -4.21
CA LEU A 390 -15.82 -4.67 -3.12
C LEU A 390 -16.39 -4.34 -1.74
N LEU A 391 -17.63 -3.82 -1.65
CA LEU A 391 -18.24 -3.45 -0.37
C LEU A 391 -18.35 -4.63 0.61
N ASP A 392 -18.54 -5.85 0.12
CA ASP A 392 -18.57 -7.07 0.96
C ASP A 392 -17.30 -7.28 1.79
N THR A 393 -16.19 -6.59 1.47
CA THR A 393 -14.95 -6.61 2.25
C THR A 393 -15.18 -6.17 3.71
N VAL A 394 -16.18 -5.34 3.99
CA VAL A 394 -16.50 -4.89 5.37
C VAL A 394 -16.95 -6.04 6.28
N CYS A 395 -17.38 -7.17 5.70
CA CYS A 395 -17.76 -8.39 6.43
C CYS A 395 -16.55 -9.26 6.81
N CYS A 396 -15.32 -8.86 6.44
CA CYS A 396 -14.14 -9.67 6.69
C CYS A 396 -13.85 -9.80 8.21
N PRO A 397 -13.60 -11.02 8.72
CA PRO A 397 -13.36 -11.22 10.15
C PRO A 397 -11.94 -10.79 10.58
N THR A 398 -11.03 -10.52 9.66
CA THR A 398 -9.68 -10.07 10.00
C THR A 398 -9.65 -8.55 10.21
N PRO A 399 -8.66 -8.01 10.94
CA PRO A 399 -8.46 -6.56 11.01
C PRO A 399 -8.40 -5.92 9.63
N PHE A 400 -8.95 -4.72 9.51
CA PHE A 400 -8.86 -3.92 8.30
C PHE A 400 -9.01 -2.42 8.63
N MET A 401 -8.49 -1.59 7.74
CA MET A 401 -8.73 -0.16 7.74
C MET A 401 -9.19 0.24 6.34
N VAL A 402 -10.45 0.65 6.20
CA VAL A 402 -11.07 0.88 4.89
C VAL A 402 -11.87 2.18 4.85
N GLY A 403 -11.94 2.77 3.65
CA GLY A 403 -12.76 3.95 3.39
C GLY A 403 -13.90 3.61 2.45
N VAL A 404 -15.11 3.96 2.84
CA VAL A 404 -16.32 3.76 2.04
C VAL A 404 -16.97 5.11 1.80
N GLN A 405 -17.53 5.31 0.60
CA GLN A 405 -18.27 6.53 0.32
C GLN A 405 -19.57 6.59 1.11
N MET A 406 -19.94 7.78 1.58
CA MET A 406 -21.12 8.03 2.39
C MET A 406 -22.42 7.51 1.74
N ARG A 407 -22.51 7.54 0.41
CA ARG A 407 -23.65 7.00 -0.35
C ARG A 407 -23.95 5.52 -0.06
N PHE A 408 -22.95 4.75 0.35
CA PHE A 408 -23.06 3.32 0.67
C PHE A 408 -23.26 3.07 2.17
N GLN A 409 -23.47 4.11 2.99
CA GLN A 409 -23.63 3.97 4.44
C GLN A 409 -24.69 2.94 4.80
N GLN A 410 -25.88 2.98 4.18
CA GLN A 410 -26.96 2.07 4.52
C GLN A 410 -26.56 0.61 4.24
N GLN A 411 -25.96 0.34 3.09
CA GLN A 411 -25.47 -1.00 2.73
C GLN A 411 -24.40 -1.51 3.71
N VAL A 412 -23.51 -0.63 4.17
CA VAL A 412 -22.53 -0.97 5.21
C VAL A 412 -23.23 -1.28 6.54
N MET A 413 -24.18 -0.45 6.97
CA MET A 413 -24.94 -0.66 8.22
C MET A 413 -25.78 -1.95 8.21
N ASP A 414 -26.28 -2.34 7.04
CA ASP A 414 -27.06 -3.59 6.86
C ASP A 414 -26.16 -4.83 6.78
N SER A 415 -24.85 -4.65 6.63
CA SER A 415 -23.88 -5.75 6.55
C SER A 415 -23.62 -6.37 7.93
N PRO A 416 -23.45 -7.70 8.02
CA PRO A 416 -23.18 -8.38 9.30
C PRO A 416 -21.75 -8.10 9.77
N MET A 417 -21.59 -7.01 10.52
CA MET A 417 -20.31 -6.55 11.07
C MET A 417 -20.25 -6.77 12.59
N GLU A 418 -19.10 -7.26 13.07
CA GLU A 418 -18.83 -7.41 14.51
C GLU A 418 -17.59 -6.58 14.89
N GLU A 419 -17.61 -5.97 16.08
CA GLU A 419 -16.45 -5.24 16.65
C GLU A 419 -15.79 -4.22 15.69
N VAL A 420 -16.62 -3.43 15.00
CA VAL A 420 -16.18 -2.40 14.04
C VAL A 420 -16.28 -1.01 14.66
N LEU A 421 -15.25 -0.20 14.48
CA LEU A 421 -15.31 1.24 14.66
C LEU A 421 -15.73 1.90 13.33
N LEU A 422 -16.96 2.43 13.26
CA LEU A 422 -17.50 3.09 12.07
C LEU A 422 -17.50 4.62 12.27
N VAL A 423 -16.62 5.29 11.54
CA VAL A 423 -16.33 6.73 11.67
C VAL A 423 -17.03 7.51 10.56
N ASN A 424 -17.90 8.45 10.92
CA ASN A 424 -18.49 9.42 10.00
C ASN A 424 -17.64 10.70 9.98
N LEU A 425 -16.92 10.93 8.88
CA LEU A 425 -16.05 12.09 8.69
C LEU A 425 -16.82 13.36 8.30
N CYS A 426 -18.09 13.25 7.91
CA CYS A 426 -18.92 14.41 7.56
C CYS A 426 -19.43 15.12 8.81
N GLU A 427 -19.92 14.34 9.78
CA GLU A 427 -20.46 14.86 11.04
C GLU A 427 -19.42 14.90 12.17
N GLY A 428 -18.28 14.23 11.97
CA GLY A 428 -17.31 14.01 13.02
C GLY A 428 -17.93 13.20 14.17
N THR A 429 -18.48 12.03 13.86
CA THR A 429 -19.16 11.15 14.84
C THR A 429 -18.77 9.69 14.65
N PHE A 430 -19.01 8.85 15.66
CA PHE A 430 -18.90 7.40 15.54
C PHE A 430 -20.31 6.81 15.47
N LEU A 431 -20.62 6.17 14.35
CA LEU A 431 -21.90 5.49 14.14
C LEU A 431 -21.95 4.14 14.85
N MET A 432 -20.77 3.49 14.97
CA MET A 432 -20.58 2.25 15.72
C MET A 432 -19.24 2.33 16.47
N SER A 433 -19.22 1.82 17.69
CA SER A 433 -18.01 1.68 18.50
C SER A 433 -18.01 0.32 19.19
N VAL A 434 -16.80 -0.13 19.58
CA VAL A 434 -16.61 -1.34 20.40
C VAL A 434 -16.89 -1.03 21.87
N GLY A 435 -16.67 0.22 22.30
CA GLY A 435 -17.10 0.75 23.59
C GLY A 435 -16.00 0.86 24.64
N ASP A 436 -14.82 0.31 24.39
CA ASP A 436 -13.65 0.37 25.29
C ASP A 436 -12.50 1.23 24.74
N GLU A 437 -12.71 2.01 23.68
CA GLU A 437 -11.66 2.78 22.99
C GLU A 437 -10.89 3.71 23.94
N LYS A 438 -11.59 4.32 24.90
CA LYS A 438 -11.04 5.23 25.91
C LYS A 438 -10.16 4.53 26.95
N ASP A 439 -10.33 3.21 27.12
CA ASP A 439 -9.65 2.42 28.14
C ASP A 439 -8.43 1.64 27.61
N ILE A 440 -8.21 1.65 26.29
CA ILE A 440 -7.09 0.95 25.64
C ILE A 440 -5.74 1.56 26.04
N LEU A 441 -5.63 2.88 25.94
CA LEU A 441 -4.37 3.61 26.11
C LEU A 441 -4.16 4.01 27.59
N PRO A 442 -2.92 4.09 28.10
CA PRO A 442 -2.67 4.57 29.44
C PRO A 442 -3.15 6.02 29.64
N PRO A 443 -3.98 6.34 30.66
CA PRO A 443 -4.63 7.66 30.79
C PRO A 443 -3.65 8.84 30.75
N LYS A 444 -2.55 8.77 31.50
CA LYS A 444 -1.52 9.82 31.48
C LYS A 444 -0.93 10.10 30.09
N LEU A 445 -0.81 9.06 29.25
CA LEU A 445 -0.29 9.24 27.89
C LEU A 445 -1.37 9.77 26.94
N GLN A 446 -2.65 9.54 27.24
CA GLN A 446 -3.75 10.17 26.54
C GLN A 446 -3.77 11.68 26.82
N ASP A 447 -3.70 12.05 28.10
CA ASP A 447 -3.63 13.45 28.55
C ASP A 447 -2.43 14.16 27.91
N ASP A 448 -1.23 13.54 27.96
CA ASP A 448 -0.01 14.08 27.32
C ASP A 448 -0.22 14.36 25.81
N ILE A 449 -0.95 13.50 25.09
CA ILE A 449 -1.24 13.68 23.66
C ILE A 449 -2.21 14.84 23.47
N LEU A 450 -3.34 14.84 24.18
CA LEU A 450 -4.37 15.87 24.06
C LEU A 450 -3.83 17.25 24.43
N ASP A 451 -3.06 17.36 25.52
CA ASP A 451 -2.41 18.60 25.94
C ASP A 451 -1.44 19.11 24.86
N SER A 452 -0.65 18.21 24.25
CA SER A 452 0.31 18.59 23.22
C SER A 452 -0.39 19.07 21.94
N LEU A 453 -1.48 18.41 21.54
CA LEU A 453 -2.27 18.80 20.36
C LEU A 453 -3.04 20.12 20.59
N GLY A 454 -3.47 20.38 21.83
CA GLY A 454 -4.18 21.62 22.20
C GLY A 454 -3.28 22.86 22.26
N GLN A 455 -1.96 22.71 22.33
CA GLN A 455 -1.01 23.81 22.55
C GLN A 455 -0.53 24.52 21.27
N GLY A 456 -0.96 24.13 20.06
CA GLY A 456 -0.19 24.51 18.87
C GLY A 456 -0.88 24.69 17.52
N THR A 457 -2.21 24.89 17.41
CA THR A 457 -2.81 25.29 16.13
C THR A 457 -2.86 26.81 15.97
N ASN A 458 -1.78 27.41 15.46
CA ASN A 458 -1.78 28.79 14.98
C ASN A 458 -2.18 28.82 13.50
N GLU A 459 -3.06 29.74 13.10
CA GLU A 459 -3.60 29.83 11.71
C GLU A 459 -2.52 30.07 10.62
N SER A 460 -1.26 30.33 10.98
CA SER A 460 -0.16 30.63 10.04
C SER A 460 0.85 29.49 9.83
N GLN A 461 0.57 28.26 10.28
CA GLN A 461 1.47 27.12 10.10
C GLN A 461 1.44 26.58 8.68
N THR A 462 2.60 26.13 8.16
CA THR A 462 2.64 25.36 6.91
C THR A 462 2.08 23.95 7.13
N SER A 463 1.67 23.27 6.05
CA SER A 463 1.17 21.89 6.12
C SER A 463 2.20 20.95 6.76
N GLU A 464 3.49 21.13 6.47
CA GLU A 464 4.57 20.33 7.05
C GLU A 464 4.69 20.55 8.57
N GLN A 465 4.62 21.81 9.02
CA GLN A 465 4.68 22.14 10.45
C GLN A 465 3.49 21.56 11.21
N LEU A 466 2.30 21.65 10.63
CA LEU A 466 1.10 21.04 11.19
C LEU A 466 1.26 19.52 11.28
N ASN A 467 1.78 18.88 10.23
CA ASN A 467 1.96 17.44 10.22
C ASN A 467 2.94 16.96 11.29
N GLU A 468 4.06 17.66 11.49
CA GLU A 468 5.02 17.37 12.56
C GLU A 468 4.42 17.61 13.96
N HIS A 469 3.61 18.67 14.11
CA HIS A 469 2.93 18.98 15.36
C HIS A 469 1.94 17.88 15.75
N VAL A 470 1.17 17.37 14.77
CA VAL A 470 0.20 16.29 15.01
C VAL A 470 0.88 14.95 15.23
N SER A 471 1.90 14.59 14.46
CA SER A 471 2.56 13.29 14.58
C SER A 471 3.44 13.16 15.84
N GLY A 472 4.08 14.25 16.25
CA GLY A 472 5.04 14.28 17.36
C GLY A 472 4.56 13.62 18.66
N PRO A 473 3.37 13.95 19.19
CA PRO A 473 2.82 13.33 20.40
C PRO A 473 2.65 11.81 20.30
N PHE A 474 2.23 11.30 19.14
CA PHE A 474 2.07 9.86 18.90
C PHE A 474 3.43 9.15 18.79
N VAL A 475 4.43 9.80 18.18
CA VAL A 475 5.80 9.29 18.20
C VAL A 475 6.33 9.22 19.64
N GLN A 476 6.09 10.27 20.44
CA GLN A 476 6.48 10.29 21.85
C GLN A 476 5.77 9.21 22.67
N PHE A 477 4.51 8.90 22.36
CA PHE A 477 3.80 7.77 22.95
C PHE A 477 4.56 6.46 22.73
N PHE A 478 5.01 6.18 21.49
CA PHE A 478 5.79 4.98 21.20
C PHE A 478 7.19 5.03 21.81
N VAL A 479 7.87 6.18 21.83
CA VAL A 479 9.17 6.30 22.51
C VAL A 479 9.04 5.93 24.01
N LYS A 480 8.00 6.43 24.68
CA LYS A 480 7.75 6.15 26.11
C LYS A 480 7.31 4.70 26.40
N THR A 481 6.63 4.05 25.46
CA THR A 481 6.04 2.70 25.67
C THR A 481 6.88 1.57 25.12
N VAL A 482 7.57 1.79 24.01
CA VAL A 482 8.33 0.76 23.28
C VAL A 482 9.77 1.14 22.98
N GLY A 483 10.21 2.37 23.20
CA GLY A 483 11.55 2.85 22.84
C GLY A 483 12.71 2.05 23.43
N HIS A 484 12.49 1.33 24.53
CA HIS A 484 13.49 0.45 25.16
C HIS A 484 13.63 -0.94 24.52
N TYR A 485 12.94 -1.22 23.40
CA TYR A 485 12.88 -2.55 22.77
C TYR A 485 14.27 -3.14 22.46
N ALA A 486 15.21 -2.31 22.00
CA ALA A 486 16.53 -2.74 21.57
C ALA A 486 17.30 -3.46 22.69
N SER A 487 17.13 -3.04 23.95
CA SER A 487 17.75 -3.69 25.13
C SER A 487 17.21 -5.10 25.42
N TYR A 488 16.14 -5.52 24.74
CA TYR A 488 15.47 -6.81 24.94
C TYR A 488 15.67 -7.77 23.76
N ILE A 489 16.42 -7.37 22.73
CA ILE A 489 16.86 -8.25 21.64
C ILE A 489 18.20 -8.87 22.04
N LYS A 490 18.21 -10.17 22.38
CA LYS A 490 19.43 -10.94 22.61
C LYS A 490 19.97 -11.43 21.29
N ARG A 491 21.24 -11.15 21.00
CA ARG A 491 21.88 -11.66 19.78
C ARG A 491 22.71 -12.89 20.11
N GLU A 492 22.53 -13.93 19.31
CA GLU A 492 23.35 -15.13 19.34
C GLU A 492 24.65 -14.92 18.54
N ALA A 493 25.60 -15.85 18.68
CA ALA A 493 26.89 -15.81 17.99
C ALA A 493 26.76 -15.81 16.45
N ASN A 494 25.69 -16.39 15.92
CA ASN A 494 25.32 -16.40 14.49
C ASN A 494 24.79 -15.04 13.98
N GLY A 495 24.60 -14.05 14.86
CA GLY A 495 24.06 -12.73 14.52
C GLY A 495 22.53 -12.61 14.56
N GLN A 496 21.81 -13.71 14.73
CA GLN A 496 20.35 -13.73 14.86
C GLN A 496 19.91 -13.10 16.18
N GLY A 497 18.95 -12.16 16.11
CA GLY A 497 18.30 -11.58 17.27
C GLY A 497 17.12 -12.41 17.76
N HIS A 498 16.95 -12.49 19.07
CA HIS A 498 15.78 -13.08 19.73
C HIS A 498 15.20 -12.09 20.76
N PHE A 499 13.96 -11.67 20.53
CA PHE A 499 13.26 -10.70 21.35
C PHE A 499 12.65 -11.32 22.61
N GLN A 500 12.97 -10.74 23.77
CA GLN A 500 12.48 -11.20 25.06
C GLN A 500 11.16 -10.51 25.46
N GLU A 501 10.05 -10.93 24.84
CA GLU A 501 8.72 -10.34 25.05
C GLU A 501 8.36 -10.15 26.53
N ARG A 502 8.48 -11.21 27.34
CA ARG A 502 8.10 -11.18 28.76
C ARG A 502 8.96 -10.23 29.59
N ALA A 503 10.24 -10.12 29.29
CA ALA A 503 11.14 -9.21 30.00
C ALA A 503 10.86 -7.76 29.58
N PHE A 504 10.60 -7.53 28.30
CA PHE A 504 10.33 -6.22 27.71
C PHE A 504 9.15 -5.50 28.35
N TYR A 505 7.96 -6.11 28.40
CA TYR A 505 6.80 -5.43 28.98
C TYR A 505 6.86 -5.36 30.51
N LYS A 506 7.56 -6.30 31.18
CA LYS A 506 7.77 -6.27 32.64
C LYS A 506 8.69 -5.13 33.08
N ALA A 507 9.60 -4.68 32.21
CA ALA A 507 10.52 -3.59 32.48
C ALA A 507 9.81 -2.25 32.74
N LEU A 508 8.60 -2.08 32.20
CA LEU A 508 7.78 -0.90 32.43
C LEU A 508 7.34 -0.84 33.90
N THR A 509 7.68 0.25 34.57
CA THR A 509 7.32 0.49 35.99
C THR A 509 5.83 0.82 36.16
N SER A 510 5.24 1.53 35.20
CA SER A 510 3.81 1.86 35.19
C SER A 510 2.93 0.63 34.93
N LYS A 511 1.98 0.36 35.84
CA LYS A 511 1.02 -0.76 35.71
C LYS A 511 0.10 -0.59 34.49
N THR A 512 -0.33 0.63 34.18
CA THR A 512 -1.21 0.93 33.03
C THR A 512 -0.45 0.77 31.73
N ASN A 513 0.77 1.30 31.62
CA ASN A 513 1.62 1.11 30.44
C ASN A 513 1.93 -0.37 30.23
N ARG A 514 2.23 -1.12 31.29
CA ARG A 514 2.46 -2.57 31.21
C ARG A 514 1.22 -3.31 30.69
N ARG A 515 0.02 -2.92 31.13
CA ARG A 515 -1.23 -3.54 30.66
C ARG A 515 -1.43 -3.31 29.16
N PHE A 516 -1.26 -2.07 28.70
CA PHE A 516 -1.32 -1.71 27.29
C PHE A 516 -0.28 -2.49 26.48
N VAL A 517 1.00 -2.38 26.85
CA VAL A 517 2.10 -3.01 26.09
C VAL A 517 1.96 -4.53 26.06
N LYS A 518 1.46 -5.17 27.13
CA LYS A 518 1.17 -6.61 27.12
C LYS A 518 0.14 -7.01 26.05
N LYS A 519 -0.84 -6.16 25.74
CA LYS A 519 -1.76 -6.37 24.61
C LYS A 519 -1.06 -6.04 23.28
N PHE A 520 -0.40 -4.88 23.21
CA PHE A 520 0.23 -4.38 21.99
C PHE A 520 1.31 -5.32 21.41
N VAL A 521 2.12 -5.97 22.25
CA VAL A 521 3.15 -6.93 21.78
C VAL A 521 2.58 -8.16 21.05
N LYS A 522 1.27 -8.38 21.11
CA LYS A 522 0.57 -9.47 20.42
C LYS A 522 0.08 -9.10 19.02
N THR A 523 0.24 -7.84 18.63
CA THR A 523 -0.18 -7.34 17.32
C THR A 523 0.82 -7.69 16.23
N GLN A 524 0.33 -7.80 14.99
CA GLN A 524 1.18 -7.98 13.82
C GLN A 524 2.07 -6.75 13.56
N LEU A 525 1.54 -5.53 13.82
CA LEU A 525 2.28 -4.27 13.85
C LEU A 525 3.61 -4.41 14.61
N PHE A 526 3.51 -4.83 15.87
CA PHE A 526 4.67 -4.99 16.74
C PHE A 526 5.59 -6.12 16.29
N SER A 527 5.00 -7.25 15.85
CA SER A 527 5.77 -8.40 15.36
C SER A 527 6.65 -8.03 14.16
N LEU A 528 6.11 -7.34 13.16
CA LEU A 528 6.86 -6.93 11.96
C LEU A 528 8.00 -5.96 12.32
N PHE A 529 7.74 -4.99 13.19
CA PHE A 529 8.75 -4.04 13.66
C PHE A 529 9.92 -4.74 14.36
N ILE A 530 9.63 -5.70 15.25
CA ILE A 530 10.67 -6.44 15.96
C ILE A 530 11.44 -7.38 15.03
N GLN A 531 10.76 -8.06 14.10
CA GLN A 531 11.42 -8.94 13.13
C GLN A 531 12.46 -8.18 12.29
N GLU A 532 12.16 -6.93 11.92
CA GLU A 532 13.11 -6.08 11.21
C GLU A 532 14.30 -5.70 12.11
N ALA A 533 14.04 -5.35 13.36
CA ALA A 533 15.07 -5.02 14.34
C ALA A 533 15.98 -6.23 14.69
N GLU A 534 15.44 -7.44 14.70
CA GLU A 534 16.21 -8.68 14.94
C GLU A 534 17.21 -8.94 13.82
N LYS A 535 16.84 -8.66 12.56
CA LYS A 535 17.70 -8.83 11.37
C LYS A 535 18.82 -7.81 11.30
N SER A 536 18.56 -6.55 11.64
CA SER A 536 19.55 -5.48 11.51
C SER A 536 20.44 -5.35 12.74
N ARG A 537 21.77 -5.50 12.61
CA ARG A 537 22.73 -5.26 13.71
C ARG A 537 22.79 -3.80 14.15
N ASN A 538 22.70 -2.89 13.18
CA ASN A 538 22.67 -1.45 13.37
C ASN A 538 21.40 -0.93 12.72
N PRO A 539 20.30 -0.73 13.47
CA PRO A 539 19.12 -0.14 12.88
C PRO A 539 19.52 1.21 12.25
N PRO A 540 19.16 1.45 10.99
CA PRO A 540 19.47 2.72 10.33
C PRO A 540 18.98 3.88 11.21
N ALA A 541 19.74 4.97 11.26
CA ALA A 541 19.45 6.14 12.10
C ALA A 541 18.21 6.90 11.61
N GLY A 542 17.04 6.30 11.77
CA GLY A 542 15.74 6.87 11.42
C GLY A 542 15.26 7.89 12.46
N TYR A 543 14.22 8.64 12.10
CA TYR A 543 13.62 9.66 12.98
C TYR A 543 13.22 9.08 14.34
N PHE A 544 12.63 7.87 14.37
CA PHE A 544 12.24 7.23 15.62
C PHE A 544 13.44 6.92 16.54
N GLN A 545 14.53 6.40 15.98
CA GLN A 545 15.75 6.11 16.74
C GLN A 545 16.37 7.39 17.33
N ARG A 546 16.35 8.49 16.56
CA ARG A 546 16.78 9.81 17.05
C ARG A 546 15.93 10.26 18.24
N LYS A 547 14.60 10.12 18.14
CA LYS A 547 13.67 10.46 19.23
C LYS A 547 13.86 9.60 20.48
N ILE A 548 14.23 8.33 20.34
CA ILE A 548 14.63 7.48 21.47
C ILE A 548 15.86 8.06 22.17
N LEU A 549 16.91 8.39 21.42
CA LEU A 549 18.15 8.94 21.99
C LEU A 549 17.90 10.28 22.70
N GLU A 550 17.15 11.19 22.08
CA GLU A 550 16.74 12.47 22.69
C GLU A 550 16.01 12.25 24.03
N TYR A 551 15.09 11.27 24.08
CA TYR A 551 14.35 10.94 25.31
C TYR A 551 15.26 10.35 26.41
N GLU A 552 16.20 9.47 26.04
CA GLU A 552 17.16 8.90 26.99
C GLU A 552 18.09 9.96 27.58
N GLU A 553 18.55 10.91 26.77
CA GLU A 553 19.35 12.05 27.22
C GLU A 553 18.58 12.95 28.18
N GLN A 554 17.33 13.31 27.85
CA GLN A 554 16.47 14.07 28.74
C GLN A 554 16.25 13.36 30.08
N LYS A 555 16.08 12.03 30.06
CA LYS A 555 15.94 11.23 31.28
C LYS A 555 17.23 11.19 32.11
N LYS A 556 18.40 11.14 31.47
CA LYS A 556 19.71 11.24 32.15
C LYS A 556 19.89 12.62 32.80
N GLN A 557 19.55 13.69 32.09
CA GLN A 557 19.63 15.07 32.59
C GLN A 557 18.67 15.34 33.76
N LYS A 558 17.43 14.81 33.71
CA LYS A 558 16.49 14.91 34.84
C LYS A 558 17.05 14.19 36.08
N LYS A 559 17.59 12.98 35.90
CA LYS A 559 18.21 12.22 36.99
C LYS A 559 19.47 12.88 37.55
N SER A 560 20.28 13.57 36.74
CA SER A 560 21.44 14.30 37.25
C SER A 560 21.01 15.52 38.04
N ARG A 561 20.02 16.29 37.56
CA ARG A 561 19.45 17.43 38.31
C ARG A 561 18.83 17.01 39.64
N GLU A 562 18.06 15.92 39.68
CA GLU A 562 17.49 15.38 40.92
C GLU A 562 18.56 14.89 41.92
N LYS A 563 19.75 14.50 41.43
CA LYS A 563 20.90 14.12 42.26
C LYS A 563 21.74 15.31 42.74
N THR A 564 21.65 16.46 42.08
CA THR A 564 22.35 17.69 42.51
C THR A 564 21.50 18.51 43.49
N VAL A 565 20.19 18.26 43.55
CA VAL A 565 19.23 18.93 44.47
C VAL A 565 19.03 18.15 45.77
N LYS A 566 19.51 16.90 45.84
CA LYS A 566 19.59 16.09 47.08
C LYS A 566 21.01 16.13 47.61
#